data_AF-E5VJM6-F1
#
_entry.id   AF-E5VJM6-F1
#
_cell.length_a   1.000
_cell.length_b   1.000
_cell.length_c   1.000
_cell.angle_alpha   90.00
_cell.angle_beta   90.00
_cell.angle_gamma   90.00
#
_symmetry.space_group_name_H-M   'P 1'
#
loop_
_entity.id
_entity.type
_entity.pdbx_description
1 polymer ?
#
loop_
_entity_poly.entity_id
_entity_poly.type
_entity_poly.pdbx_seq_one_letter_code
_entity_poly.pdbx_strand_id
1 'polypeptide(L)'
;MTPEEFDIMIRDTLRYLDMEDESDLLNKKIEDWENFAGQNITIKMMKSSKPVKKLLGNLSEKQSNDYYKYLMISEEKPDSHKKRISIIADTLKEHPEYILYVLSQDEYEDVKKWPKYPMEEKIEILDNQYIFTRALMLGLVDYEIKGNIAEVYLASDIEDYIGVLDKKQKIKSINN
;
A
#
# COMPACT_ATOMS: atom_id res chain seq x y z
N MET A 1 -6.10 26.44 33.22
CA MET A 1 -5.68 25.20 32.55
C MET A 1 -5.82 24.08 33.54
N THR A 2 -6.80 23.21 33.35
CA THR A 2 -6.99 22.02 34.17
C THR A 2 -6.00 20.93 33.75
N PRO A 3 -5.76 19.91 34.59
CA PRO A 3 -4.94 18.75 34.21
C PRO A 3 -5.45 18.06 32.93
N GLU A 4 -6.76 18.07 32.72
CA GLU A 4 -7.42 17.46 31.56
C GLU A 4 -7.19 18.29 30.28
N GLU A 5 -7.25 19.62 30.37
CA GLU A 5 -6.89 20.52 29.26
C GLU A 5 -5.41 20.41 28.88
N PHE A 6 -4.53 20.18 29.87
CA PHE A 6 -3.10 19.98 29.63
C PHE A 6 -2.81 18.63 28.94
N ASP A 7 -3.49 17.56 29.35
CA ASP A 7 -3.37 16.24 28.73
C ASP A 7 -3.87 16.23 27.27
N ILE A 8 -4.98 16.94 26.99
CA ILE A 8 -5.48 17.14 25.63
C ILE A 8 -4.45 17.91 24.80
N MET A 9 -3.90 19.00 25.33
CA MET A 9 -2.88 19.81 24.65
C MET A 9 -1.62 18.99 24.33
N ILE A 10 -1.14 18.16 25.26
CA ILE A 10 0.03 17.28 25.03
C ILE A 10 -0.30 16.24 23.97
N ARG A 11 -1.47 15.60 24.02
CA ARG A 11 -1.89 14.62 23.02
C ARG A 11 -2.02 15.24 21.63
N ASP A 12 -2.57 16.45 21.52
CA ASP A 12 -2.71 17.17 20.27
C ASP A 12 -1.34 17.62 19.75
N THR A 13 -0.46 18.11 20.62
CA THR A 13 0.92 18.48 20.26
C THR A 13 1.71 17.27 19.77
N LEU A 14 1.61 16.12 20.43
CA LEU A 14 2.24 14.88 19.98
C LEU A 14 1.65 14.39 18.66
N ARG A 15 0.33 14.52 18.46
CA ARG A 15 -0.28 14.28 17.14
C ARG A 15 0.30 15.19 16.07
N TYR A 16 0.46 16.49 16.34
CA TYR A 16 1.03 17.42 15.37
C TYR A 16 2.48 17.09 15.01
N LEU A 17 3.29 16.73 16.01
CA LEU A 17 4.69 16.35 15.80
C LEU A 17 4.84 15.00 15.05
N ASP A 18 3.94 14.03 15.30
CA ASP A 18 3.90 12.77 14.54
C ASP A 18 3.32 12.96 13.11
N MET A 19 2.54 14.01 12.87
CA MET A 19 1.89 14.27 11.56
C MET A 19 2.76 15.02 10.56
N GLU A 20 3.70 15.88 10.99
CA GLU A 20 4.51 16.68 10.06
C GLU A 20 5.44 15.83 9.17
N ASP A 21 5.94 14.69 9.67
CA ASP A 21 6.82 13.79 8.89
C ASP A 21 6.08 12.68 8.12
N GLU A 22 4.87 12.28 8.54
CA GLU A 22 4.10 11.19 7.87
C GLU A 22 3.12 11.69 6.79
N SER A 23 2.79 12.99 6.76
CA SER A 23 1.71 13.51 5.91
C SER A 23 1.95 13.47 4.39
N ASP A 24 3.17 13.16 3.94
CA ASP A 24 3.48 13.02 2.51
C ASP A 24 4.43 11.85 2.20
N LEU A 25 4.61 10.91 3.14
CA LEU A 25 5.58 9.82 2.96
C LEU A 25 5.28 8.96 1.73
N LEU A 26 4.02 8.62 1.49
CA LEU A 26 3.63 7.92 0.26
C LEU A 26 3.91 8.76 -0.99
N ASN A 27 3.57 10.05 -0.99
CA ASN A 27 3.78 10.91 -2.16
C ASN A 27 5.27 11.05 -2.48
N LYS A 28 6.11 11.23 -1.46
CA LYS A 28 7.57 11.24 -1.60
C LYS A 28 8.09 9.91 -2.16
N LYS A 29 7.59 8.77 -1.68
CA LYS A 29 7.93 7.45 -2.24
C LYS A 29 7.49 7.29 -3.69
N ILE A 30 6.34 7.84 -4.07
CA ILE A 30 5.90 7.81 -5.47
C ILE A 30 6.81 8.69 -6.33
N GLU A 31 7.12 9.90 -5.89
CA GLU A 31 8.01 10.83 -6.61
C GLU A 31 9.43 10.24 -6.77
N ASP A 32 10.00 9.71 -5.69
CA ASP A 32 11.32 9.05 -5.70
C ASP A 32 11.32 7.85 -6.66
N TRP A 33 10.24 7.05 -6.66
CA TRP A 33 10.08 5.93 -7.58
C TRP A 33 9.96 6.39 -9.03
N GLU A 34 9.13 7.38 -9.34
CA GLU A 34 8.94 7.89 -10.69
C GLU A 34 10.22 8.51 -11.27
N ASN A 35 10.99 9.21 -10.43
CA ASN A 35 12.30 9.74 -10.79
C ASN A 35 13.32 8.64 -11.09
N PHE A 36 13.29 7.55 -10.34
CA PHE A 36 14.12 6.37 -10.60
C PHE A 36 13.67 5.62 -11.86
N ALA A 37 12.36 5.48 -12.04
CA ALA A 37 11.73 4.68 -13.09
C ALA A 37 11.89 5.25 -14.50
N GLY A 38 12.08 6.57 -14.64
CA GLY A 38 12.33 7.23 -15.93
C GLY A 38 13.64 6.84 -16.64
N GLN A 39 14.41 5.90 -16.07
CA GLN A 39 15.66 5.34 -16.61
C GLN A 39 15.52 3.81 -16.58
N ASN A 40 15.93 3.08 -17.63
CA ASN A 40 15.82 1.59 -17.72
C ASN A 40 15.98 0.90 -16.35
N ILE A 41 14.88 0.30 -15.87
CA ILE A 41 14.74 -0.08 -14.46
C ILE A 41 15.25 -1.50 -14.24
N THR A 42 16.26 -1.64 -13.40
CA THR A 42 16.63 -2.93 -12.81
C THR A 42 16.03 -3.02 -11.41
N ILE A 43 15.25 -4.06 -11.14
CA ILE A 43 14.77 -4.34 -9.79
C ILE A 43 15.26 -5.69 -9.26
N LYS A 44 15.11 -5.89 -7.96
CA LYS A 44 15.20 -7.19 -7.30
C LYS A 44 13.99 -7.37 -6.41
N MET A 45 13.30 -8.51 -6.54
CA MET A 45 12.24 -8.86 -5.61
C MET A 45 12.84 -9.35 -4.29
N MET A 46 12.33 -8.82 -3.20
CA MET A 46 12.75 -9.09 -1.84
C MET A 46 11.55 -9.51 -0.99
N LYS A 47 11.79 -10.37 0.00
CA LYS A 47 10.78 -10.68 1.01
C LYS A 47 10.73 -9.57 2.05
N SER A 48 9.53 -9.05 2.33
CA SER A 48 9.30 -8.14 3.45
C SER A 48 8.85 -8.90 4.70
N SER A 49 9.13 -8.34 5.87
CA SER A 49 8.45 -8.69 7.12
C SER A 49 7.24 -7.78 7.42
N LYS A 50 7.02 -6.74 6.60
CA LYS A 50 5.94 -5.78 6.79
C LYS A 50 4.65 -6.28 6.10
N PRO A 51 3.51 -6.38 6.80
CA PRO A 51 2.23 -6.66 6.17
C PRO A 51 1.64 -5.41 5.49
N VAL A 52 0.62 -5.60 4.64
CA VAL A 52 -0.09 -4.52 3.93
C VAL A 52 -0.52 -3.41 4.89
N LYS A 53 -1.09 -3.76 6.06
CA LYS A 53 -1.48 -2.80 7.09
C LYS A 53 -0.33 -1.87 7.54
N LYS A 54 0.89 -2.38 7.61
CA LYS A 54 2.06 -1.57 8.00
C LYS A 54 2.49 -0.65 6.86
N LEU A 55 2.39 -1.11 5.62
CA LEU A 55 2.74 -0.32 4.44
C LEU A 55 1.72 0.78 4.15
N LEU A 56 0.42 0.51 4.35
CA LEU A 56 -0.64 1.52 4.34
C LEU A 56 -0.47 2.58 5.43
N GLY A 57 0.37 2.34 6.43
CA GLY A 57 0.77 3.37 7.41
C GLY A 57 1.51 4.55 6.80
N ASN A 58 1.97 4.46 5.55
CA ASN A 58 2.59 5.58 4.84
C ASN A 58 1.55 6.56 4.24
N LEU A 59 0.27 6.22 4.30
CA LEU A 59 -0.79 7.11 3.82
C LEU A 59 -0.87 8.36 4.70
N SER A 60 -1.05 9.52 4.08
CA SER A 60 -1.37 10.72 4.82
C SER A 60 -2.76 10.67 5.42
N GLU A 61 -3.08 11.61 6.32
CA GLU A 61 -4.44 11.76 6.80
C GLU A 61 -5.43 11.95 5.64
N LYS A 62 -5.13 12.86 4.70
CA LYS A 62 -5.96 13.12 3.53
C LYS A 62 -6.16 11.84 2.70
N GLN A 63 -5.09 11.11 2.39
CA GLN A 63 -5.17 9.87 1.62
C GLN A 63 -5.97 8.80 2.37
N SER A 64 -5.75 8.63 3.67
CA SER A 64 -6.55 7.70 4.49
C SER A 64 -8.05 8.05 4.48
N ASN A 65 -8.40 9.34 4.37
CA ASN A 65 -9.78 9.79 4.28
C ASN A 65 -10.38 9.48 2.91
N ASP A 66 -9.61 9.66 1.85
CA ASP A 66 -10.02 9.29 0.49
C ASP A 66 -10.26 7.78 0.40
N TYR A 67 -9.41 6.97 1.03
CA TYR A 67 -9.61 5.52 1.16
C TYR A 67 -10.95 5.18 1.81
N TYR A 68 -11.32 5.82 2.93
CA TYR A 68 -12.63 5.62 3.56
C TYR A 68 -13.80 5.85 2.61
N LYS A 69 -13.70 6.91 1.80
CA LYS A 69 -14.73 7.25 0.81
C LYS A 69 -14.80 6.21 -0.32
N TYR A 70 -13.66 5.82 -0.89
CA TYR A 70 -13.63 4.91 -2.04
C TYR A 70 -13.93 3.46 -1.68
N LEU A 71 -13.54 3.02 -0.49
CA LEU A 71 -13.87 1.70 0.03
C LEU A 71 -15.30 1.62 0.62
N MET A 72 -16.02 2.75 0.62
CA MET A 72 -17.39 2.85 1.15
C MET A 72 -17.50 2.34 2.60
N ILE A 73 -16.50 2.65 3.43
CA ILE A 73 -16.47 2.25 4.83
C ILE A 73 -17.60 2.98 5.57
N SER A 74 -18.55 2.22 6.11
CA SER A 74 -19.73 2.75 6.80
C SER A 74 -19.48 3.15 8.25
N GLU A 75 -18.39 2.67 8.84
CA GLU A 75 -18.01 3.02 10.21
C GLU A 75 -17.72 4.51 10.34
N GLU A 76 -18.05 5.09 11.50
CA GLU A 76 -17.69 6.46 11.80
C GLU A 76 -16.16 6.58 11.77
N LYS A 77 -15.69 7.51 10.95
CA LYS A 77 -14.26 7.71 10.71
C LYS A 77 -13.57 8.07 12.03
N PRO A 78 -12.63 7.26 12.54
CA PRO A 78 -11.95 7.54 13.79
C PRO A 78 -10.96 8.70 13.65
N ASP A 79 -10.78 9.48 14.72
CA ASP A 79 -9.80 10.57 14.79
C ASP A 79 -8.35 10.08 14.73
N SER A 80 -8.09 8.84 15.17
CA SER A 80 -6.74 8.27 15.17
C SER A 80 -6.35 7.74 13.80
N HIS A 81 -5.26 8.25 13.23
CA HIS A 81 -4.67 7.77 11.97
C HIS A 81 -4.42 6.25 12.00
N LYS A 82 -3.76 5.74 13.03
CA LYS A 82 -3.51 4.30 13.22
C LYS A 82 -4.79 3.45 13.19
N LYS A 83 -5.89 3.94 13.79
CA LYS A 83 -7.19 3.24 13.73
C LYS A 83 -7.77 3.29 12.33
N ARG A 84 -7.70 4.44 11.64
CA ARG A 84 -8.12 4.56 10.23
C ARG A 84 -7.41 3.54 9.35
N ILE A 85 -6.09 3.45 9.45
CA ILE A 85 -5.29 2.49 8.68
C ILE A 85 -5.67 1.04 9.00
N SER A 86 -5.97 0.72 10.26
CA SER A 86 -6.48 -0.62 10.61
C SER A 86 -7.75 -0.95 9.84
N ILE A 87 -8.76 -0.09 9.94
CA ILE A 87 -10.07 -0.33 9.31
C ILE A 87 -9.93 -0.40 7.78
N ILE A 88 -9.10 0.44 7.17
CA ILE A 88 -8.81 0.38 5.72
C ILE A 88 -8.18 -0.97 5.36
N ALA A 89 -7.16 -1.42 6.09
CA ALA A 89 -6.48 -2.68 5.83
C ALA A 89 -7.42 -3.88 6.03
N ASP A 90 -8.21 -3.88 7.10
CA ASP A 90 -9.18 -4.93 7.41
C ASP A 90 -10.26 -4.98 6.32
N THR A 91 -10.78 -3.83 5.88
CA THR A 91 -11.73 -3.71 4.76
C THR A 91 -11.15 -4.23 3.45
N LEU A 92 -9.91 -3.83 3.10
CA LEU A 92 -9.23 -4.33 1.90
C LEU A 92 -9.01 -5.84 1.95
N LYS A 93 -8.78 -6.41 3.12
CA LYS A 93 -8.59 -7.86 3.30
C LYS A 93 -9.89 -8.64 3.13
N GLU A 94 -11.02 -8.09 3.58
CA GLU A 94 -12.35 -8.67 3.41
C GLU A 94 -12.87 -8.50 1.97
N HIS A 95 -12.57 -7.35 1.37
CA HIS A 95 -13.01 -6.93 0.05
C HIS A 95 -11.83 -6.63 -0.91
N PRO A 96 -10.95 -7.60 -1.20
CA PRO A 96 -9.78 -7.34 -2.04
C PRO A 96 -10.15 -7.05 -3.49
N GLU A 97 -11.40 -7.23 -3.92
CA GLU A 97 -11.93 -6.74 -5.19
C GLU A 97 -11.66 -5.25 -5.41
N TYR A 98 -11.48 -4.45 -4.35
CA TYR A 98 -11.10 -3.05 -4.48
C TYR A 98 -9.73 -2.85 -5.14
N ILE A 99 -8.82 -3.83 -5.03
CA ILE A 99 -7.52 -3.83 -5.73
C ILE A 99 -7.72 -3.77 -7.25
N LEU A 100 -8.76 -4.42 -7.77
CA LEU A 100 -9.07 -4.48 -9.21
C LEU A 100 -9.66 -3.17 -9.76
N TYR A 101 -10.03 -2.21 -8.91
CA TYR A 101 -10.36 -0.85 -9.37
C TYR A 101 -9.12 0.02 -9.56
N VAL A 102 -8.00 -0.37 -8.94
CA VAL A 102 -6.73 0.35 -9.02
C VAL A 102 -5.81 -0.28 -10.07
N LEU A 103 -5.77 -1.62 -10.13
CA LEU A 103 -5.00 -2.37 -11.13
C LEU A 103 -5.88 -2.76 -12.33
N SER A 104 -5.34 -2.65 -13.54
CA SER A 104 -5.91 -3.31 -14.71
C SER A 104 -5.84 -4.84 -14.55
N GLN A 105 -6.59 -5.58 -15.37
CA GLN A 105 -6.54 -7.05 -15.33
C GLN A 105 -5.12 -7.58 -15.63
N ASP A 106 -4.43 -6.99 -16.62
CA ASP A 106 -3.06 -7.39 -16.98
C ASP A 106 -2.08 -7.06 -15.84
N GLU A 107 -2.22 -5.88 -15.22
CA GLU A 107 -1.44 -5.50 -14.04
C GLU A 107 -1.67 -6.47 -12.88
N TYR A 108 -2.92 -6.87 -12.62
CA TYR A 108 -3.24 -7.83 -11.58
C TYR A 108 -2.61 -9.20 -11.83
N GLU A 109 -2.68 -9.71 -13.08
CA GLU A 109 -2.04 -10.98 -13.44
C GLU A 109 -0.52 -10.93 -13.27
N ASP A 110 0.11 -9.76 -13.45
CA ASP A 110 1.53 -9.57 -13.20
C ASP A 110 1.84 -9.52 -11.69
N VAL A 111 1.09 -8.76 -10.90
CA VAL A 111 1.24 -8.73 -9.42
C VAL A 111 1.10 -10.13 -8.83
N LYS A 112 0.17 -10.93 -9.35
CA LYS A 112 -0.06 -12.32 -8.94
C LYS A 112 1.16 -13.22 -9.13
N LYS A 113 2.06 -12.90 -10.06
CA LYS A 113 3.30 -13.66 -10.31
C LYS A 113 4.42 -13.25 -9.37
N TRP A 114 4.40 -12.03 -8.80
CA TRP A 114 5.50 -11.50 -7.99
C TRP A 114 5.91 -12.38 -6.81
N PRO A 115 5.00 -12.99 -6.03
CA PRO A 115 5.41 -13.89 -4.94
C PRO A 115 6.23 -15.12 -5.41
N LYS A 116 6.13 -15.46 -6.70
CA LYS A 116 6.81 -16.58 -7.34
C LYS A 116 8.07 -16.19 -8.10
N TYR A 117 8.39 -14.89 -8.19
CA TYR A 117 9.60 -14.44 -8.84
C TYR A 117 10.84 -14.92 -8.07
N PRO A 118 11.95 -15.21 -8.77
CA PRO A 118 13.19 -15.54 -8.11
C PRO A 118 13.64 -14.35 -7.24
N MET A 119 13.82 -14.61 -5.95
CA MET A 119 14.22 -13.58 -4.98
C MET A 119 15.67 -13.18 -5.23
N GLU A 120 15.98 -11.90 -5.00
CA GLU A 120 17.33 -11.31 -5.12
C GLU A 120 17.95 -11.31 -6.53
N GLU A 121 17.30 -11.94 -7.50
CA GLU A 121 17.67 -11.90 -8.91
C GLU A 121 17.28 -10.56 -9.56
N LYS A 122 18.11 -10.10 -10.49
CA LYS A 122 17.87 -8.86 -11.21
C LYS A 122 16.81 -9.09 -12.28
N ILE A 123 15.79 -8.25 -12.28
CA ILE A 123 14.70 -8.26 -13.26
C ILE A 123 14.69 -6.89 -13.94
N GLU A 124 14.79 -6.89 -15.27
CA GLU A 124 14.60 -5.68 -16.07
C GLU A 124 13.11 -5.48 -16.31
N ILE A 125 12.60 -4.29 -15.98
CA ILE A 125 11.21 -3.93 -16.25
C ILE A 125 11.21 -2.94 -17.40
N LEU A 126 10.59 -3.34 -18.51
CA LEU A 126 10.63 -2.57 -19.76
C LEU A 126 9.38 -1.71 -19.98
N ASP A 127 8.17 -2.18 -19.60
CA ASP A 127 6.94 -1.58 -20.15
C ASP A 127 5.81 -1.24 -19.15
N ASN A 128 6.01 -1.37 -17.84
CA ASN A 128 4.95 -0.98 -16.89
C ASN A 128 5.51 -0.46 -15.56
N GLN A 129 6.05 0.76 -15.56
CA GLN A 129 6.53 1.40 -14.34
C GLN A 129 5.41 1.80 -13.36
N TYR A 130 4.19 2.02 -13.87
CA TYR A 130 3.04 2.49 -13.09
C TYR A 130 2.44 1.41 -12.19
N ILE A 131 2.64 0.12 -12.51
CA ILE A 131 2.21 -1.00 -11.66
C ILE A 131 2.80 -0.91 -10.25
N PHE A 132 4.05 -0.45 -10.11
CA PHE A 132 4.70 -0.29 -8.81
C PHE A 132 4.18 0.92 -8.05
N THR A 133 3.92 2.04 -8.72
CA THR A 133 3.23 3.20 -8.12
C THR A 133 1.88 2.78 -7.55
N ARG A 134 1.08 2.04 -8.32
CA ARG A 134 -0.23 1.53 -7.86
C ARG A 134 -0.11 0.51 -6.73
N ALA A 135 0.88 -0.38 -6.80
CA ALA A 135 1.16 -1.34 -5.74
C ALA A 135 1.62 -0.65 -4.43
N LEU A 136 2.38 0.44 -4.52
CA LEU A 136 2.74 1.29 -3.37
C LEU A 136 1.50 1.93 -2.75
N MET A 137 0.62 2.50 -3.58
CA MET A 137 -0.63 3.11 -3.11
C MET A 137 -1.50 2.10 -2.36
N LEU A 138 -1.58 0.87 -2.84
CA LEU A 138 -2.33 -0.24 -2.23
C LEU A 138 -1.61 -0.89 -1.03
N GLY A 139 -0.39 -0.46 -0.71
CA GLY A 139 0.42 -1.06 0.34
C GLY A 139 0.83 -2.51 0.06
N LEU A 140 0.88 -2.93 -1.21
CA LEU A 140 1.28 -4.28 -1.61
C LEU A 140 2.81 -4.44 -1.66
N VAL A 141 3.54 -3.34 -1.81
CA VAL A 141 5.00 -3.32 -1.87
C VAL A 141 5.58 -2.13 -1.13
N ASP A 142 6.85 -2.23 -0.78
CA ASP A 142 7.75 -1.15 -0.39
C ASP A 142 9.00 -1.24 -1.28
N TYR A 143 9.88 -0.24 -1.25
CA TYR A 143 11.15 -0.34 -1.97
C TYR A 143 12.28 0.44 -1.30
N GLU A 144 13.51 0.06 -1.67
CA GLU A 144 14.74 0.83 -1.43
C GLU A 144 15.54 0.96 -2.73
N ILE A 145 15.94 2.18 -3.09
CA ILE A 145 16.82 2.42 -4.24
C ILE A 145 18.28 2.32 -3.79
N LYS A 146 19.04 1.44 -4.43
CA LYS A 146 20.48 1.21 -4.18
C LYS A 146 21.25 1.41 -5.49
N GLY A 147 21.64 2.66 -5.74
CA GLY A 147 22.30 3.03 -6.99
C GLY A 147 21.33 2.93 -8.16
N ASN A 148 21.63 2.06 -9.13
CA ASN A 148 20.79 1.83 -10.31
C ASN A 148 19.84 0.63 -10.18
N ILE A 149 19.70 0.07 -8.98
CA ILE A 149 18.82 -1.07 -8.71
C ILE A 149 17.83 -0.67 -7.62
N ALA A 150 16.55 -1.00 -7.79
CA ALA A 150 15.59 -0.95 -6.69
C ALA A 150 15.33 -2.34 -6.12
N GLU A 151 15.47 -2.48 -4.81
CA GLU A 151 14.99 -3.64 -4.08
C GLU A 151 13.52 -3.41 -3.76
N VAL A 152 12.64 -4.24 -4.32
CA VAL A 152 11.19 -4.18 -4.12
C VAL A 152 10.78 -5.24 -3.11
N TYR A 153 10.20 -4.81 -2.01
CA TYR A 153 9.81 -5.64 -0.88
C TYR A 153 8.32 -5.93 -0.92
N LEU A 154 7.94 -7.17 -1.21
CA LEU A 154 6.53 -7.60 -1.24
C LEU A 154 5.95 -7.65 0.17
N ALA A 155 4.74 -7.13 0.38
CA ALA A 155 4.03 -7.25 1.65
C ALA A 155 3.97 -8.72 2.11
N SER A 156 4.23 -8.96 3.39
CA SER A 156 4.36 -10.33 3.92
C SER A 156 3.08 -11.16 3.81
N ASP A 157 1.93 -10.50 3.73
CA ASP A 157 0.60 -11.10 3.62
C ASP A 157 -0.05 -10.88 2.24
N ILE A 158 0.72 -10.50 1.20
CA ILE A 158 0.20 -10.25 -0.16
C ILE A 158 -0.58 -11.44 -0.74
N GLU A 159 -0.14 -12.67 -0.44
CA GLU A 159 -0.77 -13.90 -0.94
C GLU A 159 -2.19 -14.09 -0.37
N ASP A 160 -2.49 -13.53 0.81
CA ASP A 160 -3.84 -13.59 1.39
C ASP A 160 -4.84 -12.84 0.51
N TYR A 161 -4.47 -11.65 0.02
CA TYR A 161 -5.32 -10.82 -0.84
C TYR A 161 -5.51 -11.45 -2.22
N ILE A 162 -4.40 -11.91 -2.83
CA ILE A 162 -4.42 -12.60 -4.13
C ILE A 162 -5.26 -13.89 -4.04
N GLY A 163 -5.09 -14.67 -2.96
CA GLY A 163 -5.79 -15.93 -2.77
C GLY A 163 -7.31 -15.78 -2.63
N VAL A 164 -7.78 -14.70 -2.01
CA VAL A 164 -9.22 -14.39 -1.93
C VAL A 164 -9.76 -13.95 -3.30
N LEU A 165 -9.05 -13.09 -4.02
CA LEU A 165 -9.42 -12.64 -5.37
C LEU A 165 -9.55 -13.80 -6.35
N ASP A 166 -8.56 -14.71 -6.37
CA ASP A 166 -8.57 -15.89 -7.23
C ASP A 166 -9.78 -16.80 -6.97
N LYS A 167 -10.17 -16.97 -5.70
CA LYS A 167 -11.37 -17.73 -5.33
C LYS A 167 -12.65 -17.05 -5.84
N LYS A 168 -12.77 -15.73 -5.63
CA LYS A 168 -13.94 -14.95 -6.07
C LYS A 168 -14.08 -14.94 -7.61
N GLN A 169 -12.98 -14.79 -8.35
CA GLN A 169 -12.99 -14.82 -9.82
C GLN A 169 -13.41 -16.21 -10.37
N LYS A 170 -12.91 -17.30 -9.77
CA LYS A 170 -13.30 -18.67 -10.15
C LYS A 170 -14.79 -18.94 -9.94
N ILE A 171 -15.38 -18.44 -8.85
CA ILE A 171 -16.82 -18.58 -8.59
C ILE A 171 -17.63 -17.85 -9.67
N LYS A 172 -17.19 -16.64 -10.06
CA LYS A 172 -17.86 -15.85 -11.10
C LYS A 172 -17.80 -16.52 -12.48
N SER A 173 -16.69 -17.20 -12.81
CA SER A 173 -16.56 -17.93 -14.09
C SER A 173 -17.34 -19.25 -14.13
N ILE A 174 -17.73 -19.82 -12.99
CA ILE A 174 -18.55 -21.05 -12.93
C ILE A 174 -20.04 -20.72 -13.10
N ASN A 175 -20.45 -19.51 -12.72
CA ASN A 175 -21.85 -19.07 -12.72
C ASN A 175 -22.27 -18.31 -13.99
N ASN A 176 -21.38 -18.19 -14.99
CA ASN A 176 -21.63 -17.59 -16.31
C ASN A 176 -21.49 -18.66 -17.40
#